data_AF-A0A9X2EAR8-F1
#
_entry.id   AF-A0A9X2EAR8-F1
#
_cell.length_a   1.000
_cell.length_b   1.000
_cell.length_c   1.000
_cell.angle_alpha   90.00
_cell.angle_beta   90.00
_cell.angle_gamma   90.00
#
_symmetry.space_group_name_H-M   'P 1'
#
loop_
_entity.id
_entity.type
_entity.pdbx_description
1 polymer ?
#
loop_
_entity_poly.entity_id
_entity_poly.type
_entity_poly.pdbx_seq_one_letter_code
_entity_poly.pdbx_strand_id
1 'polypeptide(L)'
;MRASQVTFRRPLGLLAAAVAIAGSLHAISSVDASAQPPLPVDDPFYAQPDSLAGRAMGEVIDSRPVTLPDFPSSVAFSAWQLKYVSQDTKGKPWTTMAIVLRPERRVEPPVLISDQAWINSLNSRCNPSYLMRLNANRQGTIRLEEQNIAAELERGWTVVVPDFLGPEPQFTAGYVEGRNTLDGIRAAENFAPAGLLGTATPVLLYGYSGGSRGTEFAAELAPTYAPELNIRAVAAGGLPTDLAGTARLVNGGFFSSLTMVAALGIDRAYPELNIRSFVRDPALIEEITGSCYVDLGQKYAFTRLQDYTVNGVWPLDTPAIAAVVESLRAGRYGTPAAPLYLVSAVIDEIATVPDTDRLVADYCARGVDITYTKFPVAEHVSAEFESFSGSLDWLAQRLSGAATTSTCGAPGNVRMG
;
A
#
# COMPACT_ATOMS: atom_id res chain seq x y z
N MET A 1 16.45 -99.91 -37.15
CA MET A 1 17.47 -100.42 -36.20
C MET A 1 17.62 -99.41 -35.08
N ARG A 2 17.54 -99.86 -33.81
CA ARG A 2 17.96 -99.24 -32.53
C ARG A 2 17.41 -97.83 -32.24
N ALA A 3 16.39 -97.66 -31.38
CA ALA A 3 16.43 -97.69 -29.90
C ALA A 3 17.32 -96.60 -29.27
N SER A 4 16.71 -95.65 -28.56
CA SER A 4 17.02 -95.29 -27.16
C SER A 4 16.05 -94.23 -26.62
N GLN A 5 15.44 -94.57 -25.48
CA GLN A 5 14.61 -93.70 -24.62
C GLN A 5 15.51 -92.78 -23.78
N VAL A 6 15.08 -91.55 -23.47
CA VAL A 6 15.28 -90.91 -22.15
C VAL A 6 14.10 -89.96 -21.86
N THR A 7 13.70 -89.97 -20.60
CA THR A 7 12.51 -89.46 -19.91
C THR A 7 12.56 -88.01 -19.38
N PHE A 8 11.36 -87.41 -19.26
CA PHE A 8 10.82 -86.54 -18.18
C PHE A 8 11.50 -85.20 -17.78
N ARG A 9 10.79 -84.07 -17.99
CA ARG A 9 10.04 -83.28 -16.97
C ARG A 9 9.66 -81.88 -17.52
N ARG A 10 8.40 -81.47 -17.35
CA ARG A 10 7.92 -80.07 -17.43
C ARG A 10 8.39 -79.29 -16.20
N PRO A 11 8.67 -77.97 -16.32
CA PRO A 11 7.75 -76.97 -15.75
C PRO A 11 7.55 -75.74 -16.68
N LEU A 12 6.32 -75.23 -16.79
CA LEU A 12 5.79 -74.00 -16.15
C LEU A 12 6.46 -72.68 -16.59
N GLY A 13 5.68 -71.87 -17.32
CA GLY A 13 5.45 -70.44 -17.06
C GLY A 13 6.62 -69.48 -17.18
N LEU A 14 6.80 -68.88 -18.35
CA LEU A 14 7.53 -67.62 -18.51
C LEU A 14 6.66 -66.45 -17.99
N LEU A 15 6.96 -65.96 -16.79
CA LEU A 15 6.54 -64.63 -16.35
C LEU A 15 7.50 -63.59 -16.95
N ALA A 16 6.96 -62.69 -17.78
CA ALA A 16 7.63 -61.46 -18.18
C ALA A 16 7.57 -60.45 -17.03
N ALA A 17 8.73 -59.94 -16.60
CA ALA A 17 8.82 -58.90 -15.60
C ALA A 17 8.39 -57.55 -16.19
N ALA A 18 7.27 -57.01 -15.72
CA ALA A 18 6.87 -55.63 -15.96
C ALA A 18 7.59 -54.72 -14.96
N VAL A 19 8.46 -53.84 -15.45
CA VAL A 19 9.05 -52.75 -14.66
C VAL A 19 7.98 -51.67 -14.50
N ALA A 20 7.45 -51.52 -13.30
CA ALA A 20 6.56 -50.43 -12.94
C ALA A 20 7.38 -49.14 -12.78
N ILE A 21 7.25 -48.21 -13.75
CA ILE A 21 7.64 -46.82 -13.57
C ILE A 21 6.50 -46.17 -12.77
N ALA A 22 6.71 -45.97 -11.47
CA ALA A 22 5.83 -45.18 -10.63
C ALA A 22 5.91 -43.71 -11.07
N GLY A 23 5.04 -43.32 -12.00
CA GLY A 23 4.80 -41.92 -12.32
C GLY A 23 4.11 -41.25 -11.13
N SER A 24 4.81 -40.35 -10.46
CA SER A 24 4.22 -39.46 -9.45
C SER A 24 3.24 -38.52 -10.13
N LEU A 25 1.96 -38.89 -10.16
CA LEU A 25 0.88 -37.95 -10.43
C LEU A 25 0.89 -36.89 -9.32
N HIS A 26 1.45 -35.72 -9.62
CA HIS A 26 1.14 -34.53 -8.84
C HIS A 26 -0.34 -34.25 -9.09
N ALA A 27 -1.16 -34.43 -8.06
CA ALA A 27 -2.54 -33.99 -8.07
C ALA A 27 -2.51 -32.47 -8.25
N ILE A 28 -2.83 -32.01 -9.46
CA ILE A 28 -3.14 -30.61 -9.70
C ILE A 28 -4.50 -30.40 -9.03
N SER A 29 -4.49 -29.92 -7.78
CA SER A 29 -5.72 -29.48 -7.13
C SER A 29 -6.35 -28.41 -8.00
N SER A 30 -7.49 -28.73 -8.61
CA SER A 30 -8.33 -27.77 -9.29
C SER A 30 -8.73 -26.70 -8.28
N VAL A 31 -8.17 -25.50 -8.42
CA VAL A 31 -8.62 -24.34 -7.65
C VAL A 31 -10.06 -24.08 -8.06
N ASP A 32 -10.99 -24.24 -7.13
CA ASP A 32 -12.39 -23.89 -7.37
C ASP A 32 -12.45 -22.38 -7.66
N ALA A 33 -12.72 -22.03 -8.91
CA ALA A 33 -12.74 -20.65 -9.40
C ALA A 33 -13.85 -19.79 -8.77
N SER A 34 -14.66 -20.34 -7.86
CA SER A 34 -15.73 -19.68 -7.12
C SER A 34 -15.41 -19.41 -5.64
N ALA A 35 -14.36 -20.01 -5.09
CA ALA A 35 -14.01 -19.84 -3.68
C ALA A 35 -13.34 -18.47 -3.45
N GLN A 36 -13.73 -17.79 -2.36
CA GLN A 36 -13.02 -16.60 -1.87
C GLN A 36 -11.56 -16.98 -1.54
N PRO A 37 -10.58 -16.10 -1.79
CA PRO A 37 -9.22 -16.35 -1.36
C PRO A 37 -9.18 -16.44 0.17
N PRO A 38 -8.33 -17.32 0.75
CA PRO A 38 -8.15 -17.40 2.20
C PRO A 38 -7.80 -16.01 2.74
N LEU A 39 -8.38 -15.65 3.89
CA LEU A 39 -8.04 -14.41 4.57
C LEU A 39 -6.52 -14.35 4.80
N PRO A 40 -5.90 -13.17 4.83
CA PRO A 40 -4.45 -13.07 5.03
C PRO A 40 -3.96 -13.80 6.28
N VAL A 41 -4.76 -13.81 7.36
CA VAL A 41 -4.44 -14.52 8.61
C VAL A 41 -4.44 -16.05 8.46
N ASP A 42 -5.14 -16.58 7.46
CA ASP A 42 -5.29 -18.01 7.17
C ASP A 42 -4.46 -18.45 5.94
N ASP A 43 -3.75 -17.53 5.29
CA ASP A 43 -2.98 -17.77 4.08
C ASP A 43 -1.48 -17.79 4.42
N PRO A 44 -0.79 -18.95 4.37
CA PRO A 44 0.63 -19.07 4.71
C PRO A 44 1.55 -18.14 3.93
N PHE A 45 1.11 -17.65 2.76
CA PHE A 45 1.85 -16.64 2.00
C PHE A 45 2.12 -15.39 2.86
N TYR A 46 1.18 -14.97 3.71
CA TYR A 46 1.30 -13.79 4.59
C TYR A 46 2.03 -14.03 5.91
N ALA A 47 2.31 -15.29 6.27
CA ALA A 47 2.98 -15.61 7.52
C ALA A 47 4.40 -15.02 7.56
N GLN A 48 4.80 -14.40 8.67
CA GLN A 48 6.18 -13.93 8.82
C GLN A 48 7.15 -15.12 8.83
N PRO A 49 8.28 -15.07 8.11
CA PRO A 49 9.29 -16.12 8.17
C PRO A 49 10.00 -16.12 9.54
N ASP A 50 10.50 -17.28 9.95
CA ASP A 50 11.18 -17.46 11.24
C ASP A 50 12.43 -16.57 11.41
N SER A 51 13.09 -16.22 10.29
CA SER A 51 14.26 -15.34 10.28
C SER A 51 14.37 -14.53 9.00
N LEU A 52 14.77 -13.27 9.15
CA LEU A 52 15.12 -12.33 8.09
C LEU A 52 16.57 -11.86 8.19
N ALA A 53 17.40 -12.55 8.98
CA ALA A 53 18.79 -12.18 9.17
C ALA A 53 19.56 -12.18 7.83
N GLY A 54 20.23 -11.07 7.54
CA GLY A 54 21.03 -10.90 6.31
C GLY A 54 20.22 -10.65 5.04
N ARG A 55 18.89 -10.55 5.12
CA ARG A 55 18.04 -10.17 3.98
C ARG A 55 18.11 -8.67 3.72
N ALA A 56 18.08 -8.29 2.45
CA ALA A 56 18.08 -6.88 2.06
C ALA A 56 16.66 -6.30 2.12
N MET A 57 16.53 -5.01 2.43
CA MET A 57 15.26 -4.29 2.32
C MET A 57 14.83 -4.25 0.84
N GLY A 58 13.57 -4.58 0.57
CA GLY A 58 13.03 -4.77 -0.77
C GLY A 58 13.38 -6.12 -1.43
N GLU A 59 14.05 -7.04 -0.72
CA GLU A 59 14.26 -8.40 -1.24
C GLU A 59 12.92 -9.15 -1.36
N VAL A 60 12.60 -9.63 -2.56
CA VAL A 60 11.44 -10.51 -2.80
C VAL A 60 11.76 -11.90 -2.29
N ILE A 61 11.03 -12.36 -1.27
CA ILE A 61 11.23 -13.69 -0.68
C ILE A 61 10.23 -14.73 -1.18
N ASP A 62 9.09 -14.29 -1.71
CA ASP A 62 8.11 -15.16 -2.36
C ASP A 62 7.26 -14.33 -3.34
N SER A 63 6.70 -15.00 -4.36
CA SER A 63 5.80 -14.37 -5.33
C SER A 63 4.81 -15.38 -5.89
N ARG A 64 3.60 -14.92 -6.20
CA ARG A 64 2.61 -15.74 -6.92
C ARG A 64 1.85 -14.93 -7.94
N PRO A 65 1.50 -15.50 -9.11
CA PRO A 65 0.58 -14.83 -10.03
C PRO A 65 -0.78 -14.66 -9.37
N VAL A 66 -1.46 -13.56 -9.70
CA VAL A 66 -2.83 -13.30 -9.25
C VAL A 66 -3.72 -12.90 -10.42
N THR A 67 -4.98 -13.27 -10.33
CA THR A 67 -6.02 -12.85 -11.27
C THR A 67 -6.81 -11.72 -10.64
N LEU A 68 -7.01 -10.62 -11.38
CA LEU A 68 -7.83 -9.49 -10.99
C LEU A 68 -9.06 -9.47 -11.92
N PRO A 69 -10.15 -10.18 -11.59
CA PRO A 69 -11.36 -10.21 -12.42
C PRO A 69 -12.01 -8.84 -12.48
N ASP A 70 -12.67 -8.47 -13.58
CA ASP A 70 -13.39 -7.20 -13.69
C ASP A 70 -12.54 -5.96 -13.33
N PHE A 71 -11.21 -6.05 -13.45
CA PHE A 71 -10.33 -4.93 -13.25
C PHE A 71 -10.58 -3.91 -14.37
N PRO A 72 -10.78 -2.62 -14.06
CA PRO A 72 -11.34 -1.65 -15.00
C PRO A 72 -10.32 -1.11 -16.02
N SER A 73 -9.43 -1.96 -16.52
CA SER A 73 -8.43 -1.61 -17.52
C SER A 73 -8.82 -2.09 -18.91
N SER A 74 -8.63 -1.23 -19.91
CA SER A 74 -8.78 -1.56 -21.32
C SER A 74 -7.55 -2.25 -21.94
N VAL A 75 -6.42 -2.28 -21.23
CA VAL A 75 -5.18 -2.91 -21.69
C VAL A 75 -4.97 -4.29 -21.08
N ALA A 76 -4.36 -5.20 -21.83
CA ALA A 76 -3.93 -6.49 -21.28
C ALA A 76 -2.74 -6.30 -20.32
N PHE A 77 -2.72 -7.05 -19.24
CA PHE A 77 -1.66 -7.00 -18.23
C PHE A 77 -1.46 -8.36 -17.55
N SER A 78 -0.30 -8.49 -16.91
CA SER A 78 0.01 -9.57 -15.98
C SER A 78 0.11 -9.01 -14.56
N ALA A 79 -0.32 -9.78 -13.56
CA ALA A 79 -0.29 -9.35 -12.17
C ALA A 79 0.30 -10.41 -11.24
N TRP A 80 1.05 -9.95 -10.22
CA TRP A 80 1.66 -10.78 -9.21
C TRP A 80 1.45 -10.18 -7.82
N GLN A 81 1.30 -11.05 -6.84
CA GLN A 81 1.49 -10.70 -5.45
C GLN A 81 2.93 -11.00 -5.05
N LEU A 82 3.63 -10.01 -4.50
CA LEU A 82 4.99 -10.14 -4.01
C LEU A 82 4.98 -10.09 -2.49
N LYS A 83 5.80 -10.94 -1.88
CA LYS A 83 6.19 -10.85 -0.46
C LYS A 83 7.62 -10.35 -0.40
N TYR A 84 7.83 -9.20 0.23
CA TYR A 84 9.16 -8.57 0.29
C TYR A 84 9.52 -8.13 1.70
N VAL A 85 10.82 -8.02 1.93
CA VAL A 85 11.40 -7.60 3.21
C VAL A 85 11.30 -6.09 3.36
N SER A 86 10.85 -5.65 4.53
CA SER A 86 10.91 -4.25 4.96
C SER A 86 11.12 -4.22 6.48
N GLN A 87 10.81 -3.12 7.14
CA GLN A 87 11.02 -2.99 8.59
C GLN A 87 10.04 -2.03 9.26
N ASP A 88 9.80 -2.27 10.54
CA ASP A 88 8.91 -1.44 11.36
C ASP A 88 9.51 -0.06 11.70
N THR A 89 8.75 0.73 12.48
CA THR A 89 9.19 2.04 13.01
C THR A 89 10.55 1.97 13.71
N LYS A 90 10.86 0.87 14.41
CA LYS A 90 12.07 0.66 15.22
C LYS A 90 13.18 -0.04 14.43
N GLY A 91 12.98 -0.30 13.14
CA GLY A 91 13.96 -0.96 12.26
C GLY A 91 14.01 -2.48 12.42
N LYS A 92 13.02 -3.08 13.08
CA LYS A 92 12.90 -4.54 13.15
C LYS A 92 12.44 -5.08 11.79
N PRO A 93 13.18 -6.00 11.15
CA PRO A 93 12.77 -6.55 9.86
C PRO A 93 11.47 -7.34 9.96
N TRP A 94 10.66 -7.21 8.92
CA TRP A 94 9.46 -8.01 8.67
C TRP A 94 9.30 -8.25 7.17
N THR A 95 8.23 -8.93 6.80
CA THR A 95 7.77 -9.01 5.42
C THR A 95 6.40 -8.39 5.29
N THR A 96 6.17 -7.70 4.18
CA THR A 96 4.86 -7.19 3.78
C THR A 96 4.61 -7.55 2.31
N MET A 97 3.46 -7.13 1.78
CA MET A 97 3.01 -7.50 0.45
C MET A 97 2.95 -6.30 -0.51
N ALA A 98 2.96 -6.59 -1.80
CA ALA A 98 2.52 -5.68 -2.84
C ALA A 98 1.80 -6.45 -3.95
N ILE A 99 0.93 -5.78 -4.70
CA ILE A 99 0.53 -6.23 -6.04
C ILE A 99 1.37 -5.46 -7.06
N VAL A 100 1.92 -6.18 -8.03
CA VAL A 100 2.57 -5.59 -9.21
C VAL A 100 1.73 -5.90 -10.43
N LEU A 101 1.34 -4.87 -11.18
CA LEU A 101 0.63 -4.96 -12.45
C LEU A 101 1.56 -4.47 -13.56
N ARG A 102 1.81 -5.31 -14.56
CA ARG A 102 2.65 -4.98 -15.70
C ARG A 102 1.81 -5.01 -16.98
N PRO A 103 1.69 -3.90 -17.72
CA PRO A 103 0.94 -3.91 -18.97
C PRO A 103 1.72 -4.71 -20.03
N GLU A 104 1.00 -5.41 -20.91
CA GLU A 104 1.64 -6.17 -21.99
C GLU A 104 2.22 -5.25 -23.07
N ARG A 105 1.66 -4.03 -23.23
CA ARG A 105 2.24 -2.94 -24.03
C ARG A 105 2.78 -1.87 -23.08
N ARG A 106 4.10 -1.73 -23.03
CA ARG A 106 4.81 -0.80 -22.14
C ARG A 106 5.32 0.41 -22.91
N VAL A 107 5.50 1.51 -22.18
CA VAL A 107 6.35 2.61 -22.64
C VAL A 107 7.82 2.20 -22.61
N GLU A 108 8.64 2.83 -23.44
CA GLU A 108 10.09 2.62 -23.49
C GLU A 108 10.82 3.94 -23.18
N PRO A 109 11.74 3.97 -22.19
CA PRO A 109 12.08 2.86 -21.28
C PRO A 109 10.92 2.49 -20.32
N PRO A 110 10.90 1.27 -19.73
CA PRO A 110 9.88 0.90 -18.75
C PRO A 110 9.86 1.86 -17.56
N VAL A 111 8.66 2.27 -17.16
CA VAL A 111 8.40 3.16 -16.03
C VAL A 111 7.69 2.38 -14.92
N LEU A 112 8.05 2.66 -13.68
CA LEU A 112 7.34 2.18 -12.50
C LEU A 112 6.59 3.34 -11.85
N ILE A 113 5.32 3.14 -11.53
CA ILE A 113 4.57 3.99 -10.63
C ILE A 113 4.22 3.21 -9.36
N SER A 114 4.47 3.81 -8.21
CA SER A 114 4.04 3.29 -6.92
C SER A 114 2.79 4.03 -6.49
N ASP A 115 1.67 3.31 -6.50
CA ASP A 115 0.35 3.82 -6.10
C ASP A 115 0.06 3.38 -4.67
N GLN A 116 -0.19 4.33 -3.77
CA GLN A 116 -0.56 4.07 -2.39
C GLN A 116 -2.07 4.17 -2.23
N ALA A 117 -2.72 3.02 -2.09
CA ALA A 117 -4.14 2.96 -1.78
C ALA A 117 -4.48 3.56 -0.40
N TRP A 118 -5.57 4.29 -0.22
CA TRP A 118 -6.00 4.76 1.10
C TRP A 118 -6.61 3.65 2.01
N ILE A 119 -5.77 2.75 2.53
CA ILE A 119 -6.17 1.56 3.30
C ILE A 119 -7.03 1.90 4.53
N ASN A 120 -6.62 2.94 5.30
CA ASN A 120 -7.35 3.51 6.45
C ASN A 120 -7.89 2.48 7.46
N SER A 121 -7.26 1.31 7.57
CA SER A 121 -7.79 0.14 8.29
C SER A 121 -6.69 -0.57 9.07
N LEU A 122 -7.11 -1.36 10.06
CA LEU A 122 -6.23 -2.13 10.93
C LEU A 122 -6.29 -3.65 10.68
N ASN A 123 -7.09 -4.11 9.74
CA ASN A 123 -7.14 -5.52 9.38
C ASN A 123 -6.41 -5.76 8.05
N SER A 124 -5.54 -6.76 7.98
CA SER A 124 -4.83 -7.11 6.75
C SER A 124 -5.76 -7.56 5.62
N ARG A 125 -7.00 -8.01 5.92
CA ARG A 125 -8.04 -8.27 4.90
C ARG A 125 -8.47 -7.02 4.13
N CYS A 126 -8.10 -5.83 4.61
CA CYS A 126 -8.42 -4.56 3.97
C CYS A 126 -7.28 -4.05 3.08
N ASN A 127 -6.17 -4.79 3.02
CA ASN A 127 -5.03 -4.41 2.22
C ASN A 127 -5.28 -4.68 0.72
N PRO A 128 -4.70 -3.87 -0.20
CA PRO A 128 -4.82 -4.07 -1.64
C PRO A 128 -4.38 -5.46 -2.09
N SER A 129 -3.32 -6.01 -1.48
CA SER A 129 -2.79 -7.33 -1.86
C SER A 129 -3.76 -8.49 -1.63
N TYR A 130 -4.74 -8.31 -0.74
CA TYR A 130 -5.86 -9.23 -0.59
C TYR A 130 -7.05 -8.82 -1.46
N LEU A 131 -7.49 -7.57 -1.35
CA LEU A 131 -8.76 -7.10 -1.90
C LEU A 131 -8.82 -7.14 -3.44
N MET A 132 -7.69 -7.00 -4.13
CA MET A 132 -7.66 -7.02 -5.59
C MET A 132 -7.75 -8.44 -6.18
N ARG A 133 -7.51 -9.49 -5.36
CA ARG A 133 -7.49 -10.89 -5.83
C ARG A 133 -8.86 -11.36 -6.33
N LEU A 134 -8.84 -12.33 -7.24
CA LEU A 134 -10.03 -13.06 -7.71
C LEU A 134 -10.87 -13.54 -6.55
N ASN A 135 -12.18 -13.30 -6.65
CA ASN A 135 -13.18 -13.60 -5.65
C ASN A 135 -12.92 -12.97 -4.29
N ALA A 136 -12.00 -12.03 -4.09
CA ALA A 136 -11.97 -11.31 -2.82
C ALA A 136 -13.24 -10.47 -2.69
N ASN A 137 -13.83 -10.41 -1.49
CA ASN A 137 -14.88 -9.44 -1.22
C ASN A 137 -14.26 -8.04 -1.26
N ARG A 138 -14.39 -7.36 -2.41
CA ARG A 138 -13.93 -5.98 -2.67
C ARG A 138 -14.72 -4.98 -1.82
N GLN A 139 -14.53 -5.07 -0.51
CA GLN A 139 -15.00 -4.12 0.49
C GLN A 139 -14.07 -2.91 0.53
N GLY A 140 -14.47 -1.89 1.26
CA GLY A 140 -13.67 -0.70 1.40
C GLY A 140 -13.71 0.17 0.15
N THR A 141 -12.62 0.90 -0.07
CA THR A 141 -12.49 1.89 -1.13
C THR A 141 -11.69 1.39 -2.34
N ILE A 142 -11.27 0.12 -2.33
CA ILE A 142 -10.39 -0.47 -3.36
C ILE A 142 -10.94 -0.34 -4.78
N ARG A 143 -12.27 -0.34 -4.97
CA ARG A 143 -12.88 -0.22 -6.30
C ARG A 143 -12.64 1.15 -6.94
N LEU A 144 -12.51 2.20 -6.13
CA LEU A 144 -12.17 3.54 -6.61
C LEU A 144 -10.68 3.55 -6.98
N GLU A 145 -9.82 3.03 -6.11
CA GLU A 145 -8.39 2.90 -6.38
C GLU A 145 -8.08 2.05 -7.62
N GLU A 146 -8.85 0.98 -7.88
CA GLU A 146 -8.70 0.15 -9.08
C GLU A 146 -8.90 0.97 -10.37
N GLN A 147 -9.71 2.04 -10.35
CA GLN A 147 -9.86 2.95 -11.49
C GLN A 147 -8.61 3.81 -11.68
N ASN A 148 -8.01 4.29 -10.58
CA ASN A 148 -6.76 5.05 -10.62
C ASN A 148 -5.62 4.18 -11.16
N ILE A 149 -5.42 3.00 -10.57
CA ILE A 149 -4.41 2.01 -10.97
C ILE A 149 -4.61 1.59 -12.44
N ALA A 150 -5.86 1.44 -12.89
CA ALA A 150 -6.14 1.13 -14.30
C ALA A 150 -5.71 2.27 -15.24
N ALA A 151 -6.00 3.53 -14.91
CA ALA A 151 -5.59 4.67 -15.73
C ALA A 151 -4.06 4.81 -15.79
N GLU A 152 -3.35 4.50 -14.72
CA GLU A 152 -1.88 4.44 -14.71
C GLU A 152 -1.34 3.31 -15.60
N LEU A 153 -1.94 2.13 -15.50
CA LEU A 153 -1.60 0.98 -16.33
C LEU A 153 -1.85 1.24 -17.82
N GLU A 154 -2.92 1.97 -18.15
CA GLU A 154 -3.27 2.40 -19.51
C GLU A 154 -2.27 3.42 -20.11
N ARG A 155 -1.49 4.10 -19.27
CA ARG A 155 -0.32 4.89 -19.73
C ARG A 155 0.89 4.02 -20.11
N GLY A 156 0.77 2.70 -19.98
CA GLY A 156 1.85 1.75 -20.24
C GLY A 156 2.89 1.68 -19.12
N TRP A 157 2.56 2.19 -17.93
CA TRP A 157 3.40 2.12 -16.73
C TRP A 157 3.18 0.80 -16.00
N THR A 158 4.25 0.23 -15.45
CA THR A 158 4.13 -0.85 -14.46
C THR A 158 3.69 -0.22 -13.14
N VAL A 159 2.67 -0.77 -12.49
CA VAL A 159 2.15 -0.25 -11.21
C VAL A 159 2.55 -1.20 -10.08
N VAL A 160 3.06 -0.66 -8.98
CA VAL A 160 3.24 -1.38 -7.70
C VAL A 160 2.35 -0.77 -6.62
N VAL A 161 1.49 -1.60 -6.03
CA VAL A 161 0.56 -1.21 -4.96
C VAL A 161 0.98 -1.92 -3.66
N PRO A 162 1.79 -1.28 -2.80
CA PRO A 162 2.26 -1.88 -1.57
C PRO A 162 1.19 -1.89 -0.47
N ASP A 163 1.20 -2.94 0.35
CA ASP A 163 0.55 -2.96 1.66
C ASP A 163 1.40 -2.14 2.65
N PHE A 164 1.43 -0.82 2.45
CA PHE A 164 2.40 0.06 3.10
C PHE A 164 2.17 0.25 4.61
N LEU A 165 1.04 -0.22 5.15
CA LEU A 165 0.79 -0.24 6.60
C LEU A 165 1.48 -1.40 7.33
N GLY A 166 2.10 -2.34 6.60
CA GLY A 166 2.82 -3.48 7.17
C GLY A 166 1.93 -4.72 7.41
N PRO A 167 2.53 -5.82 7.91
CA PRO A 167 1.85 -7.11 8.07
C PRO A 167 0.78 -7.12 9.16
N GLU A 168 0.96 -6.30 10.19
CA GLU A 168 -0.07 -5.95 11.16
C GLU A 168 -0.32 -4.44 10.99
N PRO A 169 -1.33 -4.02 10.20
CA PRO A 169 -1.42 -2.65 9.70
C PRO A 169 -1.29 -1.60 10.81
N GLN A 170 -0.34 -0.69 10.66
CA GLN A 170 -0.03 0.37 11.63
C GLN A 170 -0.41 1.74 11.05
N PHE A 171 -1.70 1.94 10.81
CA PHE A 171 -2.22 3.18 10.20
C PHE A 171 -1.71 4.42 10.95
N THR A 172 -1.22 5.41 10.18
CA THR A 172 -0.58 6.68 10.61
C THR A 172 0.87 6.60 11.09
N ALA A 173 1.51 5.42 11.06
CA ALA A 173 2.92 5.29 11.43
C ALA A 173 3.85 5.66 10.26
N GLY A 174 4.29 6.92 10.20
CA GLY A 174 5.03 7.47 9.06
C GLY A 174 6.28 6.68 8.62
N TYR A 175 7.08 6.15 9.55
CA TYR A 175 8.23 5.29 9.18
C TYR A 175 7.80 3.99 8.50
N VAL A 176 6.72 3.37 8.97
CA VAL A 176 6.16 2.16 8.36
C VAL A 176 5.60 2.48 6.98
N GLU A 177 4.81 3.55 6.88
CA GLU A 177 4.17 4.02 5.66
C GLU A 177 5.20 4.31 4.56
N GLY A 178 6.27 5.05 4.86
CA GLY A 178 7.29 5.39 3.87
C GLY A 178 8.27 4.25 3.56
N ARG A 179 8.74 3.49 4.56
CA ARG A 179 9.71 2.40 4.32
C ARG A 179 9.10 1.25 3.53
N ASN A 180 7.89 0.82 3.87
CA ASN A 180 7.22 -0.24 3.12
C ASN A 180 6.95 0.19 1.67
N THR A 181 6.58 1.45 1.43
CA THR A 181 6.44 1.99 0.06
C THR A 181 7.75 1.91 -0.72
N LEU A 182 8.86 2.42 -0.16
CA LEU A 182 10.18 2.43 -0.81
C LEU A 182 10.70 1.00 -1.05
N ASP A 183 10.48 0.10 -0.10
CA ASP A 183 10.87 -1.30 -0.24
C ASP A 183 9.97 -2.06 -1.23
N GLY A 184 8.71 -1.65 -1.39
CA GLY A 184 7.83 -2.13 -2.45
C GLY A 184 8.32 -1.73 -3.85
N ILE A 185 8.86 -0.52 -3.99
CA ILE A 185 9.52 -0.07 -5.24
C ILE A 185 10.74 -0.94 -5.52
N ARG A 186 11.64 -1.12 -4.53
CA ARG A 186 12.80 -2.02 -4.66
C ARG A 186 12.38 -3.44 -5.04
N ALA A 187 11.33 -3.97 -4.41
CA ALA A 187 10.80 -5.29 -4.69
C ALA A 187 10.33 -5.42 -6.14
N ALA A 188 9.61 -4.41 -6.66
CA ALA A 188 9.18 -4.38 -8.05
C ALA A 188 10.38 -4.29 -9.02
N GLU A 189 11.35 -3.40 -8.75
CA GLU A 189 12.57 -3.25 -9.57
C GLU A 189 13.40 -4.54 -9.63
N ASN A 190 13.46 -5.29 -8.53
CA ASN A 190 14.19 -6.56 -8.41
C ASN A 190 13.39 -7.78 -8.91
N PHE A 191 12.09 -7.64 -9.16
CA PHE A 191 11.24 -8.73 -9.60
C PHE A 191 11.34 -8.92 -11.11
N ALA A 192 12.14 -9.92 -11.54
CA ALA A 192 12.43 -10.15 -12.97
C ALA A 192 11.19 -10.18 -13.89
N PRO A 193 10.02 -10.76 -13.52
CA PRO A 193 8.82 -10.71 -14.35
C PRO A 193 8.24 -9.31 -14.56
N ALA A 194 8.50 -8.33 -13.70
CA ALA A 194 8.11 -6.94 -13.96
C ALA A 194 8.87 -6.34 -15.16
N GLY A 195 10.07 -6.85 -15.45
CA GLY A 195 10.91 -6.43 -16.58
C GLY A 195 11.28 -4.94 -16.51
N LEU A 196 11.60 -4.47 -15.30
CA LEU A 196 12.11 -3.13 -15.01
C LEU A 196 13.65 -3.11 -15.12
N LEU A 197 14.25 -1.93 -14.96
CA LEU A 197 15.67 -1.68 -15.20
C LEU A 197 16.50 -1.63 -13.90
N GLY A 198 16.04 -2.27 -12.82
CA GLY A 198 16.63 -2.09 -11.49
C GLY A 198 16.57 -0.62 -11.08
N THR A 199 17.62 -0.13 -10.43
CA THR A 199 17.74 1.28 -9.96
C THR A 199 17.76 2.34 -11.08
N ALA A 200 17.92 1.93 -12.34
CA ALA A 200 17.81 2.84 -13.48
C ALA A 200 16.36 3.14 -13.88
N THR A 201 15.38 2.38 -13.36
CA THR A 201 13.95 2.53 -13.66
C THR A 201 13.46 3.92 -13.24
N PRO A 202 12.88 4.73 -14.13
CA PRO A 202 12.18 5.94 -13.72
C PRO A 202 11.00 5.58 -12.82
N VAL A 203 10.99 6.11 -11.59
CA VAL A 203 9.94 5.86 -10.60
C VAL A 203 9.06 7.09 -10.40
N LEU A 204 7.75 6.89 -10.40
CA LEU A 204 6.73 7.87 -10.01
C LEU A 204 6.05 7.41 -8.72
N LEU A 205 5.61 8.34 -7.87
CA LEU A 205 4.81 8.04 -6.69
C LEU A 205 3.47 8.79 -6.77
N TYR A 206 2.37 8.12 -6.45
CA TYR A 206 1.03 8.69 -6.38
C TYR A 206 0.28 8.18 -5.14
N GLY A 207 -0.51 9.05 -4.52
CA GLY A 207 -1.45 8.66 -3.49
C GLY A 207 -2.34 9.82 -3.02
N TYR A 208 -3.56 9.49 -2.58
CA TYR A 208 -4.53 10.46 -2.09
C TYR A 208 -5.03 10.09 -0.68
N SER A 209 -5.45 11.07 0.12
CA SER A 209 -5.94 10.86 1.50
C SER A 209 -4.96 10.04 2.36
N GLY A 210 -5.36 8.90 2.95
CA GLY A 210 -4.45 8.00 3.66
C GLY A 210 -3.30 7.46 2.79
N GLY A 211 -3.53 7.28 1.49
CA GLY A 211 -2.51 6.90 0.52
C GLY A 211 -1.42 7.95 0.35
N SER A 212 -1.81 9.22 0.36
CA SER A 212 -0.88 10.35 0.25
C SER A 212 0.15 10.39 1.38
N ARG A 213 -0.14 9.78 2.55
CA ARG A 213 0.84 9.62 3.63
C ARG A 213 1.95 8.65 3.21
N GLY A 214 1.60 7.47 2.71
CA GLY A 214 2.58 6.51 2.20
C GLY A 214 3.47 7.13 1.11
N THR A 215 2.88 7.95 0.25
CA THR A 215 3.56 8.71 -0.82
C THR A 215 4.49 9.78 -0.26
N GLU A 216 4.03 10.61 0.69
CA GLU A 216 4.79 11.73 1.25
C GLU A 216 5.93 11.27 2.16
N PHE A 217 5.68 10.33 3.08
CA PHE A 217 6.75 9.78 3.93
C PHE A 217 7.79 9.02 3.11
N ALA A 218 7.39 8.35 2.02
CA ALA A 218 8.34 7.76 1.09
C ALA A 218 9.22 8.85 0.43
N ALA A 219 8.63 9.96 0.01
CA ALA A 219 9.37 11.09 -0.56
C ALA A 219 10.35 11.71 0.45
N GLU A 220 9.96 11.87 1.72
CA GLU A 220 10.83 12.38 2.78
C GLU A 220 12.00 11.43 3.09
N LEU A 221 11.71 10.13 3.17
CA LEU A 221 12.69 9.12 3.56
C LEU A 221 13.64 8.74 2.43
N ALA A 222 13.21 8.81 1.17
CA ALA A 222 13.98 8.33 0.02
C ALA A 222 15.44 8.81 0.00
N PRO A 223 15.78 10.09 0.23
CA PRO A 223 17.17 10.55 0.14
C PRO A 223 18.13 9.93 1.15
N THR A 224 17.62 9.35 2.24
CA THR A 224 18.44 8.71 3.28
C THR A 224 18.24 7.20 3.38
N TYR A 225 17.02 6.72 3.17
CA TYR A 225 16.66 5.31 3.29
C TYR A 225 16.83 4.54 1.98
N ALA A 226 16.54 5.17 0.84
CA ALA A 226 16.58 4.56 -0.48
C ALA A 226 17.11 5.52 -1.56
N PRO A 227 18.32 6.10 -1.38
CA PRO A 227 18.86 7.12 -2.27
C PRO A 227 19.16 6.61 -3.69
N GLU A 228 19.21 5.29 -3.86
CA GLU A 228 19.43 4.65 -5.16
C GLU A 228 18.19 4.62 -6.05
N LEU A 229 16.99 4.87 -5.51
CA LEU A 229 15.75 4.88 -6.28
C LEU A 229 15.68 6.12 -7.16
N ASN A 230 15.47 5.93 -8.47
CA ASN A 230 15.38 6.99 -9.45
C ASN A 230 13.97 7.62 -9.48
N ILE A 231 13.56 8.18 -8.35
CA ILE A 231 12.28 8.88 -8.19
C ILE A 231 12.30 10.17 -9.00
N ARG A 232 11.48 10.21 -10.06
CA ARG A 232 11.38 11.35 -10.97
C ARG A 232 10.40 12.41 -10.52
N ALA A 233 9.33 11.98 -9.85
CA ALA A 233 8.23 12.86 -9.46
C ALA A 233 7.33 12.19 -8.43
N VAL A 234 6.71 13.01 -7.59
CA VAL A 234 5.78 12.58 -6.55
C VAL A 234 4.52 13.43 -6.64
N ALA A 235 3.35 12.81 -6.62
CA ALA A 235 2.07 13.51 -6.56
C ALA A 235 1.24 13.02 -5.37
N ALA A 236 0.81 13.94 -4.51
CA ALA A 236 0.08 13.63 -3.28
C ALA A 236 -1.07 14.61 -3.07
N GLY A 237 -2.26 14.10 -2.71
CA GLY A 237 -3.46 14.93 -2.52
C GLY A 237 -4.23 14.61 -1.24
N GLY A 238 -4.95 15.60 -0.71
CA GLY A 238 -5.77 15.42 0.50
C GLY A 238 -4.95 14.97 1.72
N LEU A 239 -3.70 15.43 1.83
CA LEU A 239 -2.73 14.92 2.80
C LEU A 239 -3.03 15.38 4.24
N PRO A 240 -3.33 14.46 5.18
CA PRO A 240 -3.45 14.77 6.60
C PRO A 240 -2.05 14.99 7.20
N THR A 241 -1.54 16.22 7.08
CA THR A 241 -0.19 16.60 7.50
C THR A 241 -0.06 16.74 9.02
N ASP A 242 -1.11 17.22 9.70
CA ASP A 242 -1.22 17.39 11.15
C ASP A 242 -2.28 16.43 11.72
N LEU A 243 -1.85 15.28 12.23
CA LEU A 243 -2.76 14.27 12.77
C LEU A 243 -3.56 14.76 13.99
N ALA A 244 -3.01 15.65 14.81
CA ALA A 244 -3.74 16.19 15.96
C ALA A 244 -4.83 17.18 15.50
N GLY A 245 -4.51 18.02 14.51
CA GLY A 245 -5.47 18.90 13.85
C GLY A 245 -6.60 18.11 13.18
N THR A 246 -6.25 17.15 12.32
CA THR A 246 -7.21 16.25 11.66
C THR A 246 -8.08 15.51 12.67
N ALA A 247 -7.50 14.93 13.73
CA ALA A 247 -8.26 14.22 14.75
C ALA A 247 -9.31 15.12 15.43
N ARG A 248 -8.98 16.39 15.70
CA ARG A 248 -9.94 17.36 16.27
C ARG A 248 -11.01 17.78 15.26
N LEU A 249 -10.64 17.95 13.99
CA LEU A 249 -11.54 18.35 12.91
C LEU A 249 -12.63 17.30 12.66
N VAL A 250 -12.23 16.03 12.53
CA VAL A 250 -13.18 14.96 12.18
C VAL A 250 -13.99 14.46 13.38
N ASN A 251 -13.60 14.77 14.62
CA ASN A 251 -14.26 14.28 15.82
C ASN A 251 -15.68 14.85 15.97
N GLY A 252 -16.68 13.97 15.90
CA GLY A 252 -18.10 14.34 15.86
C GLY A 252 -18.65 14.61 14.46
N GLY A 253 -17.82 14.48 13.41
CA GLY A 253 -18.19 14.66 12.00
C GLY A 253 -18.42 13.33 11.28
N PHE A 254 -18.59 13.40 9.95
CA PHE A 254 -18.84 12.21 9.13
C PHE A 254 -17.67 11.22 9.16
N PHE A 255 -16.43 11.71 9.20
CA PHE A 255 -15.20 10.91 9.20
C PHE A 255 -14.65 10.57 10.60
N SER A 256 -15.47 10.65 11.65
CA SER A 256 -15.06 10.43 13.05
C SER A 256 -14.30 9.13 13.31
N SER A 257 -14.63 8.06 12.57
CA SER A 257 -14.01 6.75 12.75
C SER A 257 -12.51 6.75 12.45
N LEU A 258 -12.01 7.68 11.61
CA LEU A 258 -10.57 7.82 11.34
C LEU A 258 -9.78 8.04 12.63
N THR A 259 -10.29 8.83 13.57
CA THR A 259 -9.64 9.08 14.85
C THR A 259 -9.52 7.80 15.67
N MET A 260 -10.53 6.92 15.63
CA MET A 260 -10.51 5.64 16.35
C MET A 260 -9.49 4.66 15.74
N VAL A 261 -9.49 4.54 14.41
CA VAL A 261 -8.56 3.68 13.67
C VAL A 261 -7.13 4.19 13.86
N ALA A 262 -6.88 5.50 13.72
CA ALA A 262 -5.57 6.10 13.90
C ALA A 262 -5.06 5.90 15.34
N ALA A 263 -5.90 6.09 16.36
CA ALA A 263 -5.51 5.88 17.76
C ALA A 263 -4.98 4.46 18.01
N LEU A 264 -5.66 3.43 17.50
CA LEU A 264 -5.22 2.04 17.63
C LEU A 264 -4.08 1.67 16.67
N GLY A 265 -3.96 2.35 15.52
CA GLY A 265 -2.82 2.20 14.61
C GLY A 265 -1.52 2.72 15.21
N ILE A 266 -1.57 3.90 15.83
CA ILE A 266 -0.45 4.47 16.60
C ILE A 266 -0.08 3.53 17.76
N ASP A 267 -1.07 2.98 18.47
CA ASP A 267 -0.81 2.02 19.54
C ASP A 267 -0.07 0.76 19.08
N ARG A 268 -0.30 0.29 17.85
CA ARG A 268 0.45 -0.84 17.28
C ARG A 268 1.90 -0.48 16.98
N ALA A 269 2.15 0.72 16.46
CA ALA A 269 3.51 1.19 16.17
C ALA A 269 4.29 1.58 17.45
N TYR A 270 3.57 2.08 18.47
CA TYR A 270 4.10 2.61 19.71
C TYR A 270 3.35 1.99 20.92
N PRO A 271 3.50 0.68 21.18
CA PRO A 271 2.76 -0.03 22.21
C PRO A 271 3.04 0.48 23.63
N GLU A 272 4.17 1.16 23.83
CA GLU A 272 4.49 1.86 25.07
C GLU A 272 3.48 2.96 25.46
N LEU A 273 2.69 3.48 24.51
CA LEU A 273 1.66 4.49 24.78
C LEU A 273 0.40 3.91 25.43
N ASN A 274 0.13 2.62 25.22
CA ASN A 274 -1.02 1.91 25.75
C ASN A 274 -2.36 2.65 25.54
N ILE A 275 -2.55 3.23 24.35
CA ILE A 275 -3.76 3.97 23.94
C ILE A 275 -4.99 3.06 24.04
N ARG A 276 -4.83 1.76 23.79
CA ARG A 276 -5.90 0.76 23.94
C ARG A 276 -6.54 0.76 25.34
N SER A 277 -5.79 1.11 26.39
CA SER A 277 -6.32 1.17 27.76
C SER A 277 -7.30 2.32 28.01
N PHE A 278 -7.33 3.32 27.12
CA PHE A 278 -8.31 4.39 27.18
C PHE A 278 -9.65 3.94 26.61
N VAL A 279 -9.72 2.87 25.81
CA VAL A 279 -10.98 2.38 25.23
C VAL A 279 -11.76 1.63 26.30
N ARG A 280 -13.03 2.02 26.50
CA ARG A 280 -13.88 1.48 27.57
C ARG A 280 -14.25 0.02 27.36
N ASP A 281 -14.47 -0.39 26.12
CA ASP A 281 -14.97 -1.71 25.75
C ASP A 281 -13.94 -2.45 24.88
N PRO A 282 -13.36 -3.57 25.36
CA PRO A 282 -12.47 -4.40 24.56
C PRO A 282 -13.10 -4.90 23.25
N ALA A 283 -14.42 -5.13 23.21
CA ALA A 283 -15.11 -5.56 21.99
C ALA A 283 -15.05 -4.50 20.89
N LEU A 284 -14.97 -3.21 21.26
CA LEU A 284 -14.78 -2.13 20.29
C LEU A 284 -13.37 -2.17 19.67
N ILE A 285 -12.34 -2.53 20.46
CA ILE A 285 -10.98 -2.70 19.93
C ILE A 285 -10.97 -3.82 18.89
N GLU A 286 -11.59 -4.96 19.22
CA GLU A 286 -11.72 -6.11 18.30
C GLU A 286 -12.50 -5.72 17.04
N GLU A 287 -13.59 -4.96 17.18
CA GLU A 287 -14.36 -4.48 16.04
C GLU A 287 -13.53 -3.55 15.14
N ILE A 288 -12.89 -2.51 15.69
CA ILE A 288 -12.09 -1.56 14.91
C ILE A 288 -10.93 -2.28 14.22
N THR A 289 -10.28 -3.22 14.90
CA THR A 289 -9.14 -3.98 14.35
C THR A 289 -9.56 -5.13 13.43
N GLY A 290 -10.81 -5.57 13.51
CA GLY A 290 -11.42 -6.61 12.68
C GLY A 290 -12.07 -6.09 11.39
N SER A 291 -12.28 -4.79 11.27
CA SER A 291 -13.11 -4.18 10.22
C SER A 291 -12.30 -3.39 9.21
N CYS A 292 -12.85 -3.25 8.00
CA CYS A 292 -12.35 -2.29 7.03
C CYS A 292 -12.99 -0.92 7.25
N TYR A 293 -12.28 0.12 6.85
CA TYR A 293 -12.65 1.51 7.13
C TYR A 293 -14.09 1.85 6.75
N VAL A 294 -14.58 1.40 5.59
CA VAL A 294 -15.92 1.76 5.11
C VAL A 294 -17.02 1.27 6.07
N ASP A 295 -16.87 0.08 6.65
CA ASP A 295 -17.82 -0.45 7.63
C ASP A 295 -17.82 0.41 8.91
N LEU A 296 -16.63 0.84 9.34
CA LEU A 296 -16.44 1.70 10.51
C LEU A 296 -16.95 3.13 10.26
N GLY A 297 -16.71 3.69 9.07
CA GLY A 297 -17.14 5.01 8.66
C GLY A 297 -18.66 5.14 8.71
N GLN A 298 -19.38 4.15 8.18
CA GLN A 298 -20.84 4.13 8.25
C GLN A 298 -21.36 3.98 9.68
N LYS A 299 -20.74 3.10 10.48
CA LYS A 299 -21.22 2.80 11.84
C LYS A 299 -20.95 3.91 12.86
N TYR A 300 -19.80 4.58 12.76
CA TYR A 300 -19.32 5.54 13.75
C TYR A 300 -19.33 6.99 13.26
N ALA A 301 -19.98 7.28 12.12
CA ALA A 301 -20.23 8.63 11.67
C ALA A 301 -20.91 9.46 12.78
N PHE A 302 -20.48 10.71 12.93
CA PHE A 302 -21.00 11.70 13.88
C PHE A 302 -20.79 11.37 15.36
N THR A 303 -20.05 10.29 15.68
CA THR A 303 -19.67 9.97 17.05
C THR A 303 -18.40 10.70 17.45
N ARG A 304 -18.11 10.81 18.75
CA ARG A 304 -16.82 11.32 19.23
C ARG A 304 -16.00 10.20 19.85
N LEU A 305 -14.68 10.24 19.72
CA LEU A 305 -13.80 9.25 20.37
C LEU A 305 -14.08 9.18 21.89
N GLN A 306 -14.32 10.32 22.53
CA GLN A 306 -14.61 10.43 23.95
C GLN A 306 -15.81 9.58 24.37
N ASP A 307 -16.81 9.39 23.50
CA ASP A 307 -17.99 8.59 23.80
C ASP A 307 -17.66 7.10 24.03
N TYR A 308 -16.46 6.66 23.61
CA TYR A 308 -15.97 5.28 23.71
C TYR A 308 -14.76 5.11 24.64
N THR A 309 -14.30 6.19 25.26
CA THR A 309 -13.16 6.15 26.18
C THR A 309 -13.58 6.09 27.64
N VAL A 310 -12.73 5.52 28.49
CA VAL A 310 -12.90 5.54 29.94
C VAL A 310 -12.96 6.99 30.41
N ASN A 311 -14.02 7.34 31.13
CA ASN A 311 -14.29 8.69 31.66
C ASN A 311 -14.32 9.81 30.60
N GLY A 312 -14.49 9.50 29.31
CA GLY A 312 -14.53 10.51 28.25
C GLY A 312 -13.20 11.18 27.96
N VAL A 313 -12.08 10.53 28.30
CA VAL A 313 -10.73 11.08 28.09
C VAL A 313 -10.43 11.23 26.61
N TRP A 314 -9.88 12.39 26.24
CA TRP A 314 -9.28 12.58 24.93
C TRP A 314 -7.81 12.15 24.97
N PRO A 315 -7.38 11.10 24.23
CA PRO A 315 -6.01 10.59 24.36
C PRO A 315 -4.91 11.62 24.07
N LEU A 316 -5.15 12.62 23.21
CA LEU A 316 -4.19 13.69 22.95
C LEU A 316 -3.99 14.65 24.13
N ASP A 317 -4.79 14.56 25.20
CA ASP A 317 -4.52 15.29 26.45
C ASP A 317 -3.40 14.63 27.26
N THR A 318 -2.99 13.40 26.89
CA THR A 318 -1.83 12.72 27.48
C THR A 318 -0.55 13.21 26.78
N PRO A 319 0.42 13.82 27.50
CA PRO A 319 1.60 14.42 26.88
C PRO A 319 2.44 13.45 26.03
N ALA A 320 2.58 12.19 26.45
CA ALA A 320 3.32 11.18 25.70
C ALA A 320 2.66 10.85 24.36
N ILE A 321 1.32 10.73 24.33
CA ILE A 321 0.56 10.48 23.10
C ILE A 321 0.65 11.70 22.18
N ALA A 322 0.45 12.90 22.71
CA ALA A 322 0.57 14.15 21.95
C ALA A 322 1.96 14.30 21.32
N ALA A 323 3.03 13.97 22.06
CA ALA A 323 4.40 14.03 21.57
C ALA A 323 4.65 13.05 20.42
N VAL A 324 4.14 11.81 20.50
CA VAL A 324 4.25 10.85 19.40
C VAL A 324 3.44 11.31 18.19
N VAL A 325 2.18 11.72 18.38
CA VAL A 325 1.33 12.24 17.29
C VAL A 325 1.98 13.41 16.58
N GLU A 326 2.62 14.31 17.34
CA GLU A 326 3.36 15.45 16.79
C GLU A 326 4.65 15.02 16.06
N SER A 327 5.29 13.91 16.46
CA SER A 327 6.42 13.33 15.73
C SER A 327 6.02 12.72 14.38
N LEU A 328 4.74 12.34 14.21
CA LEU A 328 4.17 11.76 12.99
C LEU A 328 3.69 12.81 11.97
N ARG A 329 4.01 14.09 12.19
CA ARG A 329 3.70 15.20 11.29
C ARG A 329 4.54 15.10 10.01
N ALA A 330 3.89 15.28 8.86
CA ALA A 330 4.57 15.43 7.56
C ALA A 330 5.56 16.60 7.61
N GLY A 331 6.65 16.53 6.85
CA GLY A 331 7.71 17.54 6.88
C GLY A 331 8.85 17.26 7.87
N ARG A 332 8.87 16.11 8.56
CA ARG A 332 9.80 15.84 9.69
C ARG A 332 10.78 14.69 9.49
N TYR A 333 10.61 13.88 8.45
CA TYR A 333 11.38 12.65 8.28
C TYR A 333 12.56 12.81 7.32
N GLY A 334 12.58 13.90 6.55
CA GLY A 334 13.64 14.20 5.60
C GLY A 334 13.22 15.29 4.63
N THR A 335 14.05 15.60 3.64
CA THR A 335 13.77 16.63 2.63
C THR A 335 13.67 15.96 1.26
N PRO A 336 12.49 15.87 0.63
CA PRO A 336 12.35 15.25 -0.67
C PRO A 336 13.31 15.83 -1.71
N ALA A 337 13.92 14.96 -2.52
CA ALA A 337 14.82 15.35 -3.59
C ALA A 337 14.12 15.48 -4.96
N ALA A 338 13.06 14.70 -5.18
CA ALA A 338 12.23 14.77 -6.38
C ALA A 338 11.24 15.94 -6.28
N PRO A 339 10.78 16.51 -7.41
CA PRO A 339 9.71 17.51 -7.39
C PRO A 339 8.39 16.89 -6.89
N LEU A 340 7.59 17.70 -6.19
CA LEU A 340 6.29 17.30 -5.65
C LEU A 340 5.15 18.10 -6.28
N TYR A 341 4.08 17.40 -6.62
CA TYR A 341 2.77 17.97 -6.94
C TYR A 341 1.83 17.72 -5.77
N LEU A 342 1.44 18.79 -5.10
CA LEU A 342 0.51 18.73 -3.97
C LEU A 342 -0.86 19.23 -4.39
N VAL A 343 -1.90 18.57 -3.89
CA VAL A 343 -3.30 18.95 -4.12
C VAL A 343 -4.05 19.10 -2.80
N SER A 344 -4.85 20.15 -2.68
CA SER A 344 -5.82 20.30 -1.59
C SER A 344 -7.19 20.74 -2.10
N ALA A 345 -8.25 20.25 -1.44
CA ALA A 345 -9.59 20.82 -1.55
C ALA A 345 -9.72 22.03 -0.61
N VAL A 346 -10.40 23.10 -1.04
CA VAL A 346 -10.56 24.30 -0.19
C VAL A 346 -11.53 24.07 0.97
N ILE A 347 -12.55 23.23 0.78
CA ILE A 347 -13.53 22.88 1.84
C ILE A 347 -13.30 21.46 2.38
N ASP A 348 -12.05 20.98 2.32
CA ASP A 348 -11.65 19.67 2.83
C ASP A 348 -11.92 19.55 4.33
N GLU A 349 -12.70 18.54 4.70
CA GLU A 349 -13.15 18.23 6.05
C GLU A 349 -12.24 17.25 6.81
N ILE A 350 -11.08 16.88 6.23
CA ILE A 350 -10.09 15.98 6.82
C ILE A 350 -8.69 16.61 6.83
N ALA A 351 -8.24 17.12 5.67
CA ALA A 351 -6.90 17.62 5.40
C ALA A 351 -6.95 19.11 5.06
N THR A 352 -6.69 19.96 6.05
CA THR A 352 -6.94 21.40 5.92
C THR A 352 -5.89 22.11 5.05
N VAL A 353 -6.34 23.08 4.25
CA VAL A 353 -5.46 23.97 3.50
C VAL A 353 -4.39 24.64 4.37
N PRO A 354 -4.70 25.20 5.55
CA PRO A 354 -3.66 25.78 6.42
C PRO A 354 -2.54 24.82 6.82
N ASP A 355 -2.86 23.54 7.02
CA ASP A 355 -1.83 22.55 7.39
C ASP A 355 -0.99 22.12 6.18
N THR A 356 -1.60 21.97 5.00
CA THR A 356 -0.83 21.77 3.74
C THR A 356 0.00 23.00 3.39
N ASP A 357 -0.51 24.23 3.57
CA ASP A 357 0.22 25.48 3.36
C ASP A 357 1.49 25.53 4.23
N ARG A 358 1.41 25.06 5.47
CA ARG A 358 2.57 24.98 6.38
C ARG A 358 3.63 23.99 5.87
N LEU A 359 3.21 22.81 5.41
CA LEU A 359 4.12 21.82 4.83
C LEU A 359 4.81 22.37 3.57
N VAL A 360 4.03 22.99 2.66
CA VAL A 360 4.56 23.63 1.44
C VAL A 360 5.58 24.70 1.80
N ALA A 361 5.27 25.58 2.77
CA ALA A 361 6.19 26.62 3.20
C ALA A 361 7.50 26.05 3.75
N ASP A 362 7.43 24.99 4.55
CA ASP A 362 8.60 24.32 5.12
C ASP A 362 9.47 23.66 4.03
N TYR A 363 8.85 22.93 3.09
CA TYR A 363 9.53 22.35 1.95
C TYR A 363 10.19 23.40 1.04
N CYS A 364 9.49 24.49 0.76
CA CYS A 364 10.03 25.61 -0.01
C CYS A 364 11.23 26.26 0.70
N ALA A 365 11.18 26.41 2.04
CA ALA A 365 12.31 26.93 2.81
C ALA A 365 13.54 26.00 2.76
N ARG A 366 13.34 24.71 2.52
CA ARG A 366 14.38 23.69 2.33
C ARG A 366 14.79 23.49 0.86
N GLY A 367 14.22 24.26 -0.06
CA GLY A 367 14.58 24.24 -1.49
C GLY A 367 13.93 23.12 -2.30
N VAL A 368 12.88 22.48 -1.78
CA VAL A 368 12.12 21.46 -2.51
C VAL A 368 11.31 22.12 -3.63
N ASP A 369 11.30 21.49 -4.79
CA ASP A 369 10.52 21.95 -5.94
C ASP A 369 9.05 21.51 -5.83
N ILE A 370 8.21 22.42 -5.34
CA ILE A 370 6.78 22.18 -5.12
C ILE A 370 5.93 22.85 -6.21
N THR A 371 5.02 22.10 -6.81
CA THR A 371 3.84 22.62 -7.50
C THR A 371 2.61 22.34 -6.63
N TYR A 372 1.92 23.36 -6.14
CA TYR A 372 0.76 23.20 -5.25
C TYR A 372 -0.51 23.78 -5.86
N THR A 373 -1.54 22.93 -5.99
CA THR A 373 -2.84 23.29 -6.57
C THR A 373 -3.96 23.17 -5.52
N LYS A 374 -4.82 24.19 -5.45
CA LYS A 374 -6.02 24.21 -4.59
C LYS A 374 -7.28 24.17 -5.45
N PHE A 375 -8.19 23.25 -5.16
CA PHE A 375 -9.48 23.10 -5.83
C PHE A 375 -10.57 23.87 -5.05
N PRO A 376 -11.10 24.97 -5.60
CA PRO A 376 -11.94 25.91 -4.84
C PRO A 376 -13.35 25.40 -4.53
N VAL A 377 -13.88 24.47 -5.33
CA VAL A 377 -15.26 23.96 -5.23
C VAL A 377 -15.24 22.43 -5.13
N ALA A 378 -14.40 21.91 -4.23
CA ALA A 378 -14.28 20.49 -3.95
C ALA A 378 -14.12 20.25 -2.45
N GLU A 379 -14.76 19.20 -1.95
CA GLU A 379 -14.50 18.60 -0.63
C GLU A 379 -13.49 17.45 -0.75
N HIS A 380 -13.19 16.75 0.34
CA HIS A 380 -12.09 15.78 0.38
C HIS A 380 -12.17 14.72 -0.72
N VAL A 381 -13.35 14.14 -0.97
CA VAL A 381 -13.53 13.03 -1.91
C VAL A 381 -13.59 13.52 -3.36
N SER A 382 -14.36 14.56 -3.65
CA SER A 382 -14.47 15.15 -5.00
C SER A 382 -13.15 15.69 -5.52
N ALA A 383 -12.30 16.26 -4.65
CA ALA A 383 -10.98 16.73 -5.06
C ALA A 383 -10.05 15.62 -5.54
N GLU A 384 -10.23 14.37 -5.10
CA GLU A 384 -9.50 13.25 -5.69
C GLU A 384 -9.84 13.11 -7.17
N PHE A 385 -11.13 12.93 -7.49
CA PHE A 385 -11.60 12.74 -8.86
C PHE A 385 -11.26 13.92 -9.77
N GLU A 386 -11.44 15.14 -9.27
CA GLU A 386 -11.13 16.35 -10.03
C GLU A 386 -9.64 16.50 -10.32
N SER A 387 -8.78 16.07 -9.40
CA SER A 387 -7.33 16.28 -9.51
C SER A 387 -6.57 15.12 -10.16
N PHE A 388 -7.12 13.91 -10.15
CA PHE A 388 -6.41 12.69 -10.54
C PHE A 388 -5.76 12.77 -11.92
N SER A 389 -6.55 13.08 -12.96
CA SER A 389 -6.02 13.17 -14.34
C SER A 389 -4.91 14.21 -14.46
N GLY A 390 -5.08 15.38 -13.82
CA GLY A 390 -4.07 16.44 -13.80
C GLY A 390 -2.80 16.04 -13.06
N SER A 391 -2.92 15.27 -11.97
CA SER A 391 -1.79 14.69 -11.24
C SER A 391 -1.01 13.72 -12.12
N LEU A 392 -1.68 12.80 -12.82
CA LEU A 392 -1.03 11.86 -13.73
C LEU A 392 -0.35 12.57 -14.92
N ASP A 393 -0.98 13.60 -15.48
CA ASP A 393 -0.37 14.41 -16.53
C ASP A 393 0.88 15.13 -16.03
N TRP A 394 0.84 15.70 -14.83
CA TRP A 394 1.99 16.35 -14.22
C TRP A 394 3.13 15.36 -13.96
N LEU A 395 2.83 14.16 -13.46
CA LEU A 395 3.81 13.08 -13.29
C LEU A 395 4.46 12.69 -14.63
N ALA A 396 3.64 12.50 -15.68
CA ALA A 396 4.12 12.12 -17.01
C ALA A 396 5.04 13.17 -17.64
N GLN A 397 4.78 14.47 -17.40
CA GLN A 397 5.64 15.56 -17.84
C GLN A 397 7.05 15.49 -17.23
N ARG A 398 7.21 14.93 -16.03
CA ARG A 398 8.53 14.78 -15.40
C ARG A 398 9.35 13.65 -16.03
N LEU A 399 8.70 12.61 -16.56
CA LEU A 399 9.37 11.56 -17.33
C LEU A 399 9.99 12.10 -18.63
N SER A 400 9.37 13.09 -19.26
CA SER A 400 9.87 13.73 -20.49
C SER A 400 10.86 14.89 -20.23
N GLY A 401 11.22 15.14 -18.96
CA GLY A 401 12.17 16.20 -18.59
C GLY A 401 11.60 17.61 -18.68
N ALA A 402 10.27 17.78 -18.73
CA ALA A 402 9.67 19.10 -18.73
C ALA A 402 9.96 19.83 -17.41
N ALA A 403 10.36 21.09 -17.50
CA ALA A 403 10.59 21.93 -16.32
C ALA A 403 9.32 22.05 -15.46
N THR A 404 9.51 22.09 -14.15
CA THR A 404 8.47 22.40 -13.18
C THR A 404 8.17 23.90 -13.18
N THR A 405 6.99 24.26 -12.70
CA THR A 405 6.64 25.65 -12.39
C THR A 405 6.38 25.72 -10.89
N SER A 406 7.46 25.90 -10.13
CA SER A 406 7.38 25.93 -8.68
C SER A 406 6.42 27.04 -8.21
N THR A 407 5.56 26.70 -7.26
CA THR A 407 4.67 27.64 -6.56
C THR A 407 5.27 28.10 -5.24
N CYS A 408 6.55 27.85 -4.97
CA CYS A 408 7.20 28.35 -3.77
C CYS A 408 7.16 29.89 -3.71
N GLY A 409 6.73 30.42 -2.56
CA GLY A 409 6.53 31.86 -2.36
C GLY A 409 5.19 32.42 -2.88
N ALA A 410 4.34 31.60 -3.49
CA ALA A 410 2.97 31.94 -3.87
C ALA A 410 2.03 30.81 -3.40
N PRO A 411 1.37 30.92 -2.24
CA PRO A 411 0.64 29.80 -1.61
C PRO A 411 -0.60 29.38 -2.42
N GLY A 412 -0.35 28.61 -3.48
CA GLY A 412 -1.32 28.00 -4.39
C GLY A 412 -2.14 29.04 -5.17
N ASN A 413 -1.84 29.22 -6.46
CA ASN A 413 -2.81 29.87 -7.34
C ASN A 413 -4.08 29.00 -7.36
N VAL A 414 -5.22 29.57 -6.96
CA VAL A 414 -6.53 28.94 -7.16
C VAL A 414 -6.70 28.71 -8.66
N ARG A 415 -6.57 27.48 -9.13
CA ARG A 415 -6.95 27.14 -10.51
C ARG A 415 -8.47 27.00 -10.51
N MET A 416 -9.15 27.94 -11.15
CA MET A 416 -10.50 27.65 -11.65
C MET A 416 -10.32 26.67 -12.81
N GLY A 417 -11.08 25.57 -12.77
CA GLY A 417 -10.92 24.39 -13.63
C GLY A 417 -10.90 24.64 -15.13
#